data_AF-A0A6I9YJZ0-F1
#
_entry.id   AF-A0A6I9YJZ0-F1
#
_cell.length_a   1.000
_cell.length_b   1.000
_cell.length_c   1.000
_cell.angle_alpha   90.00
_cell.angle_beta   90.00
_cell.angle_gamma   90.00
#
_symmetry.space_group_name_H-M   'P 1'
#
loop_
_entity.id
_entity.type
_entity.pdbx_description
1 polymer ?
#
loop_
_entity_poly.entity_id
_entity_poly.type
_entity_poly.pdbx_seq_one_letter_code
_entity_poly.pdbx_strand_id
1 'polypeptide(L)'
;MALQTDIVELQRIPQGGKQGSSLDDLENQARELYRKLREKPRDQRTSGDSQEVVRLLLQAIQTFEKKIRLLYVQLSNTVVCKQKALELFPKVDEVMTLMHEDEKTVVRLQEKRQKELWNLLKIACSKVRGPVSGSPDSINISRPNNPGQLSLQVITPQNHLVDSGVKSEDLLVETHSLCSQLENVMVDTMKDQEHSFMTLDWSWLELPAEERKRLEQTQM
;
A
#
# COMPACT_ATOMS: atom_id res chain seq x y z
N MET A 1 3.49 -7.55 5.82
CA MET A 1 2.51 -8.52 5.28
C MET A 1 1.67 -9.21 6.34
N ALA A 2 2.23 -9.79 7.41
CA ALA A 2 1.44 -10.42 8.47
C ALA A 2 0.34 -9.51 9.08
N LEU A 3 0.68 -8.24 9.37
CA LEU A 3 -0.29 -7.26 9.86
C LEU A 3 -1.47 -7.03 8.89
N GLN A 4 -1.20 -7.06 7.58
CA GLN A 4 -2.26 -6.92 6.57
C GLN A 4 -3.22 -8.10 6.62
N THR A 5 -2.71 -9.32 6.83
CA THR A 5 -3.52 -10.52 7.02
C THR A 5 -4.43 -10.39 8.24
N ASP A 6 -3.87 -9.98 9.38
CA ASP A 6 -4.63 -9.76 10.63
C ASP A 6 -5.76 -8.73 10.42
N ILE A 7 -5.48 -7.63 9.72
CA ILE A 7 -6.47 -6.57 9.42
C ILE A 7 -7.60 -7.08 8.52
N VAL A 8 -7.25 -7.81 7.46
CA VAL A 8 -8.25 -8.37 6.53
C VAL A 8 -9.10 -9.43 7.22
N GLU A 9 -8.53 -10.23 8.10
CA GLU A 9 -9.28 -11.21 8.90
C GLU A 9 -10.29 -10.53 9.82
N LEU A 10 -9.90 -9.43 10.49
CA LEU A 10 -10.82 -8.63 11.30
C LEU A 10 -12.00 -8.07 10.49
N GLN A 11 -11.78 -7.69 9.24
CA GLN A 11 -12.83 -7.17 8.36
C GLN A 11 -13.79 -8.26 7.84
N ARG A 12 -13.35 -9.53 7.80
CA ARG A 12 -14.19 -10.66 7.34
C ARG A 12 -15.13 -11.19 8.41
N ILE A 13 -15.01 -10.75 9.66
CA ILE A 13 -15.80 -11.31 10.75
C ILE A 13 -17.27 -10.98 10.50
N PRO A 14 -18.13 -12.01 10.33
CA PRO A 14 -19.51 -11.80 9.93
C PRO A 14 -20.20 -10.97 11.01
N GLN A 15 -20.56 -9.74 10.63
CA GLN A 15 -21.39 -8.84 11.41
C GLN A 15 -22.78 -9.48 11.55
N GLY A 16 -22.93 -10.36 12.53
CA GLY A 16 -24.23 -10.75 13.11
C GLY A 16 -25.19 -11.61 12.28
N GLY A 17 -24.84 -12.08 11.08
CA GLY A 17 -25.73 -12.96 10.33
C GLY A 17 -25.49 -14.44 10.63
N LYS A 18 -26.37 -15.08 11.44
CA LYS A 18 -27.02 -16.39 11.12
C LYS A 18 -27.40 -17.31 12.29
N GLN A 19 -27.14 -17.03 13.56
CA GLN A 19 -27.60 -17.93 14.64
C GLN A 19 -28.17 -17.20 15.86
N GLY A 20 -29.50 -17.10 15.90
CA GLY A 20 -30.30 -16.47 16.97
C GLY A 20 -31.15 -15.33 16.41
N SER A 21 -32.36 -15.14 16.96
CA SER A 21 -33.13 -13.89 16.77
C SER A 21 -32.21 -12.72 17.10
N SER A 22 -32.00 -11.77 16.18
CA SER A 22 -31.20 -10.59 16.46
C SER A 22 -31.79 -9.87 17.68
N LEU A 23 -30.96 -9.04 18.31
CA LEU A 23 -31.45 -8.11 19.32
C LEU A 23 -32.62 -7.26 18.76
N ASP A 24 -32.56 -6.93 17.47
CA ASP A 24 -33.62 -6.21 16.75
C ASP A 24 -34.90 -7.04 16.61
N ASP A 25 -34.78 -8.35 16.38
CA ASP A 25 -35.94 -9.24 16.31
C ASP A 25 -36.63 -9.35 17.67
N LEU A 26 -35.86 -9.45 18.75
CA LEU A 26 -36.37 -9.48 20.12
C LEU A 26 -37.07 -8.17 20.50
N GLU A 27 -36.50 -7.04 20.07
CA GLU A 27 -37.13 -5.74 20.24
C GLU A 27 -38.47 -5.69 19.48
N ASN A 28 -38.49 -6.09 18.22
CA ASN A 28 -39.70 -6.10 17.40
C ASN A 28 -40.78 -7.00 18.00
N GLN A 29 -40.42 -8.16 18.53
CA GLN A 29 -41.34 -9.06 19.23
C GLN A 29 -41.90 -8.41 20.51
N ALA A 30 -41.07 -7.73 21.30
CA ALA A 30 -41.53 -7.05 22.51
C ALA A 30 -42.46 -5.86 22.19
N ARG A 31 -42.12 -5.07 21.16
CA ARG A 31 -42.97 -3.97 20.66
C ARG A 31 -44.33 -4.49 20.21
N GLU A 32 -44.35 -5.60 19.46
CA GLU A 32 -45.59 -6.23 18.99
C GLU A 32 -46.44 -6.76 20.14
N LEU A 33 -45.81 -7.42 21.12
CA LEU A 33 -46.50 -7.92 22.31
C LEU A 33 -47.17 -6.78 23.08
N TYR A 34 -46.47 -5.67 23.28
CA TYR A 34 -47.00 -4.50 23.96
C TYR A 34 -48.13 -3.82 23.16
N ARG A 35 -47.98 -3.72 21.83
CA ARG A 35 -49.02 -3.20 20.92
C ARG A 35 -50.33 -3.99 21.09
N LYS A 36 -50.25 -5.31 21.01
CA LYS A 36 -51.40 -6.22 21.20
C LYS A 36 -52.03 -6.06 22.58
N LEU A 37 -51.23 -5.88 23.63
CA LEU A 37 -51.73 -5.67 24.98
C LEU A 37 -52.50 -4.35 25.12
N ARG A 38 -52.02 -3.28 24.46
CA ARG A 38 -52.65 -1.95 24.45
C ARG A 38 -53.94 -1.90 23.64
N GLU A 39 -53.96 -2.57 22.49
CA GLU A 39 -55.09 -2.58 21.56
C GLU A 39 -56.26 -3.47 22.04
N LYS A 40 -56.06 -4.30 23.07
CA LYS A 40 -57.13 -5.15 23.64
C LYS A 40 -58.36 -4.32 24.08
N PRO A 41 -59.58 -4.69 23.62
CA PRO A 41 -60.84 -4.09 24.08
C PRO A 41 -61.02 -4.20 25.60
N ARG A 42 -61.70 -3.23 26.23
CA ARG A 42 -61.90 -3.19 27.70
C ARG A 42 -62.53 -4.47 28.23
N ASP A 43 -63.45 -5.07 27.47
CA ASP A 43 -64.19 -6.27 27.86
C ASP A 43 -63.31 -7.53 27.91
N GLN A 44 -62.13 -7.49 27.28
CA GLN A 44 -61.15 -8.57 27.23
C GLN A 44 -59.92 -8.31 28.12
N ARG A 45 -59.92 -7.23 28.91
CA ARG A 45 -58.82 -6.89 29.84
C ARG A 45 -58.97 -7.69 31.12
N THR A 46 -58.49 -8.92 31.07
CA THR A 46 -58.39 -9.79 32.25
C THR A 46 -56.99 -9.70 32.86
N SER A 47 -56.86 -10.15 34.12
CA SER A 47 -55.55 -10.40 34.73
C SER A 47 -54.80 -11.47 33.92
N GLY A 48 -53.51 -11.26 33.69
CA GLY A 48 -52.64 -12.18 32.96
C GLY A 48 -51.22 -12.16 33.52
N ASP A 49 -50.42 -13.18 33.19
CA ASP A 49 -49.01 -13.23 33.58
C ASP A 49 -48.13 -12.35 32.67
N SER A 50 -46.89 -12.15 33.10
CA SER A 50 -45.86 -11.43 32.34
C SER A 50 -44.80 -12.37 31.74
N GLN A 51 -45.12 -13.67 31.61
CA GLN A 51 -44.13 -14.70 31.29
C GLN A 51 -43.44 -14.43 29.95
N GLU A 52 -44.20 -14.02 28.94
CA GLU A 52 -43.66 -13.76 27.60
C GLU A 52 -42.78 -12.50 27.54
N VAL A 53 -43.12 -11.45 28.30
CA VAL A 53 -42.27 -10.26 28.45
C VAL A 53 -40.95 -10.63 29.12
N VAL A 54 -41.02 -11.40 30.21
CA VAL A 54 -39.84 -11.85 30.95
C VAL A 54 -38.96 -12.76 30.07
N ARG A 55 -39.58 -13.65 29.27
CA ARG A 55 -38.86 -14.51 28.33
C ARG A 55 -38.08 -13.69 27.30
N LEU A 56 -38.72 -12.71 26.67
CA LEU A 56 -38.08 -11.81 25.69
C LEU A 56 -36.95 -11.00 26.34
N LEU A 57 -37.17 -10.48 27.56
CA LEU A 57 -36.17 -9.70 28.29
C LEU A 57 -34.92 -10.54 28.61
N LEU A 58 -35.10 -11.76 29.14
CA LEU A 58 -33.99 -12.66 29.45
C LEU A 58 -33.22 -13.04 28.18
N GLN A 59 -33.93 -13.30 27.07
CA GLN A 59 -33.30 -13.59 25.79
C GLN A 59 -32.52 -12.38 25.24
N ALA A 60 -33.05 -11.17 25.41
CA ALA A 60 -32.38 -9.93 25.02
C ALA A 60 -31.10 -9.69 25.83
N ILE A 61 -31.15 -9.86 27.16
CA ILE A 61 -29.98 -9.73 28.03
C ILE A 61 -28.88 -10.73 27.62
N GLN A 62 -29.24 -12.01 27.42
CA GLN A 62 -28.27 -13.03 27.00
C GLN A 62 -27.66 -12.73 25.62
N THR A 63 -28.47 -12.23 24.69
CA THR A 63 -28.02 -11.88 23.33
C THR A 63 -27.12 -10.65 23.37
N PHE A 64 -27.48 -9.65 24.17
CA PHE A 64 -26.71 -8.44 24.39
C PHE A 64 -25.33 -8.74 24.99
N GLU A 65 -25.25 -9.55 26.05
CA GLU A 65 -23.97 -9.93 26.63
C GLU A 65 -23.06 -10.68 25.65
N LYS A 66 -23.64 -11.59 24.84
CA LYS A 66 -22.88 -12.29 23.80
C LYS A 66 -22.33 -11.32 22.75
N LYS A 67 -23.16 -10.38 22.28
CA LYS A 67 -22.75 -9.33 21.32
C LYS A 67 -21.67 -8.43 21.92
N ILE A 68 -21.81 -8.00 23.17
CA ILE A 68 -20.81 -7.20 23.89
C ILE A 68 -19.48 -7.94 23.97
N ARG A 69 -19.48 -9.21 24.40
CA ARG A 69 -18.23 -10.00 24.49
C ARG A 69 -17.52 -10.08 23.14
N LEU A 70 -18.27 -10.32 22.06
CA LEU A 70 -17.70 -10.33 20.72
C LEU A 70 -17.15 -8.95 20.33
N LEU A 71 -17.89 -7.88 20.58
CA LEU A 71 -17.47 -6.51 20.28
C LEU A 71 -16.16 -6.14 21.00
N TYR A 72 -16.01 -6.51 22.27
CA TYR A 72 -14.76 -6.28 23.02
C TYR A 72 -13.58 -7.06 22.45
N VAL A 73 -13.78 -8.32 22.05
CA VAL A 73 -12.72 -9.10 21.40
C VAL A 73 -12.32 -8.45 20.06
N GLN A 74 -13.30 -8.02 19.26
CA GLN A 74 -13.03 -7.32 18.01
C GLN A 74 -12.25 -6.02 18.24
N LEU A 75 -12.73 -5.17 19.14
CA LEU A 75 -12.09 -3.91 19.46
C LEU A 75 -10.67 -4.12 19.99
N SER A 76 -10.47 -5.11 20.86
CA SER A 76 -9.15 -5.47 21.38
C SER A 76 -8.19 -5.83 20.25
N ASN A 77 -8.61 -6.71 19.34
CA ASN A 77 -7.79 -7.09 18.19
C ASN A 77 -7.51 -5.91 17.24
N THR A 78 -8.50 -5.04 17.00
CA THR A 78 -8.33 -3.81 16.21
C THR A 78 -7.29 -2.89 16.83
N VAL A 79 -7.35 -2.67 18.15
CA VAL A 79 -6.37 -1.83 18.86
C VAL A 79 -4.96 -2.43 18.76
N VAL A 80 -4.82 -3.75 18.89
CA VAL A 80 -3.52 -4.43 18.70
C VAL A 80 -2.99 -4.23 17.28
N CYS A 81 -3.83 -4.36 16.25
CA CYS A 81 -3.39 -4.12 14.87
C CYS A 81 -2.98 -2.65 14.65
N LYS A 82 -3.74 -1.70 15.21
CA LYS A 82 -3.40 -0.28 15.16
C LYS A 82 -2.07 0.00 15.86
N GLN A 83 -1.83 -0.59 17.03
CA GLN A 83 -0.58 -0.46 17.75
C GLN A 83 0.60 -0.99 16.94
N LYS A 84 0.48 -2.19 16.37
CA LYS A 84 1.49 -2.76 15.46
C LYS A 84 1.76 -1.85 14.25
N ALA A 85 0.73 -1.24 13.67
CA ALA A 85 0.88 -0.31 12.54
C ALA A 85 1.68 0.94 12.95
N LEU A 86 1.34 1.53 14.10
CA LEU A 86 2.04 2.70 14.64
C LEU A 86 3.51 2.39 15.00
N GLU A 87 3.82 1.17 15.44
CA GLU A 87 5.19 0.74 15.72
C GLU A 87 6.01 0.47 14.45
N LEU A 88 5.37 0.02 13.38
CA LEU A 88 6.04 -0.25 12.10
C LEU A 88 6.29 1.03 11.31
N PHE A 89 5.42 2.02 11.42
CA PHE A 89 5.50 3.27 10.67
C PHE A 89 6.88 3.97 10.77
N PRO A 90 7.42 4.29 11.97
CA PRO A 90 8.71 4.95 12.08
C PRO A 90 9.88 4.08 11.59
N LYS A 91 9.76 2.75 11.67
CA LYS A 91 10.81 1.82 11.20
C LYS A 91 10.90 1.82 9.68
N VAL A 92 9.76 1.89 9.00
CA VAL A 92 9.72 1.99 7.53
C VAL A 92 10.32 3.32 7.09
N ASP A 93 9.98 4.42 7.77
CA ASP A 93 10.53 5.75 7.51
C ASP A 93 12.06 5.81 7.70
N GLU A 94 12.56 5.19 8.78
CA GLU A 94 13.99 5.06 9.05
C GLU A 94 14.73 4.31 7.94
N VAL A 95 14.22 3.14 7.54
CA VAL A 95 14.83 2.34 6.47
C VAL A 95 14.78 3.09 5.14
N MET A 96 13.68 3.78 4.83
CA MET A 96 13.55 4.59 3.63
C MET A 96 14.58 5.73 3.60
N THR A 97 14.80 6.39 4.73
CA THR A 97 15.81 7.44 4.86
C THR A 97 17.21 6.89 4.66
N LEU A 98 17.53 5.74 5.26
CA LEU A 98 18.82 5.09 5.08
C LEU A 98 19.07 4.68 3.62
N MET A 99 18.08 4.07 2.98
CA MET A 99 18.14 3.69 1.56
C MET A 99 18.40 4.90 0.65
N HIS A 100 17.79 6.05 0.96
CA HIS A 100 17.99 7.30 0.23
C HIS A 100 19.42 7.84 0.36
N GLU A 101 20.01 7.75 1.56
CA GLU A 101 21.41 8.17 1.77
C GLU A 101 22.42 7.21 1.11
N ASP A 102 22.11 5.92 1.09
CA ASP A 102 22.87 4.91 0.35
C ASP A 102 22.81 5.19 -1.15
N GLU A 103 21.63 5.49 -1.70
CA GLU A 103 21.46 5.87 -3.10
C GLU A 103 22.34 7.08 -3.45
N LYS A 104 22.25 8.17 -2.68
CA LYS A 104 23.11 9.36 -2.88
C LYS A 104 24.58 8.99 -2.86
N THR A 105 24.98 8.09 -1.96
CA THR A 105 26.37 7.67 -1.83
C THR A 105 26.86 6.87 -3.02
N VAL A 106 26.04 5.93 -3.52
CA VAL A 106 26.31 5.18 -4.74
C VAL A 106 26.45 6.11 -5.93
N VAL A 107 25.55 7.08 -6.10
CA VAL A 107 25.59 8.07 -7.19
C VAL A 107 26.90 8.86 -7.15
N ARG A 108 27.27 9.40 -5.98
CA ARG A 108 28.50 10.18 -5.79
C ARG A 108 29.76 9.37 -6.09
N LEU A 109 29.81 8.12 -5.61
CA LEU A 109 30.95 7.24 -5.82
C LEU A 109 31.08 6.84 -7.29
N GLN A 110 29.97 6.61 -7.98
CA GLN A 110 29.96 6.30 -9.40
C GLN A 110 30.43 7.50 -10.23
N GLU A 111 29.96 8.72 -9.92
CA GLU A 111 30.42 9.94 -10.57
C GLU A 111 31.93 10.15 -10.34
N LYS A 112 32.40 9.97 -9.11
CA LYS A 112 33.84 10.05 -8.77
C LYS A 112 34.65 9.04 -9.58
N ARG A 113 34.22 7.77 -9.62
CA ARG A 113 34.89 6.70 -10.38
C ARG A 113 34.98 7.04 -11.87
N GLN A 114 33.90 7.54 -12.46
CA GLN A 114 33.89 7.96 -13.88
C GLN A 114 34.88 9.11 -14.13
N LYS A 115 34.89 10.14 -13.26
CA LYS A 115 35.82 11.27 -13.35
C LYS A 115 37.27 10.82 -13.21
N GLU A 116 37.57 9.92 -12.28
CA GLU A 116 38.92 9.39 -12.06
C GLU A 116 39.42 8.57 -13.25
N LEU A 117 38.58 7.68 -13.80
CA LEU A 117 38.91 6.93 -15.03
C LEU A 117 39.20 7.86 -16.22
N TRP A 118 38.38 8.90 -16.39
CA TRP A 118 38.59 9.88 -17.44
C TRP A 118 39.88 10.69 -17.25
N ASN A 119 40.20 11.07 -16.01
CA ASN A 119 41.44 11.76 -15.68
C ASN A 119 42.68 10.88 -15.97
N LEU A 120 42.62 9.59 -15.65
CA LEU A 120 43.69 8.64 -16.00
C LEU A 120 43.89 8.56 -17.52
N LEU A 121 42.80 8.51 -18.29
CA LEU A 121 42.87 8.51 -19.75
C LEU A 121 43.51 9.79 -20.30
N LYS A 122 43.12 10.96 -19.77
CA LYS A 122 43.74 12.24 -20.13
C LYS A 122 45.25 12.25 -19.90
N ILE A 123 45.71 11.72 -18.77
CA ILE A 123 47.14 11.63 -18.44
C ILE A 123 47.86 10.69 -19.41
N ALA A 124 47.29 9.51 -19.69
CA ALA A 124 47.89 8.56 -20.62
C ALA A 124 48.05 9.17 -22.03
N CYS A 125 47.02 9.84 -22.53
CA CYS A 125 47.04 10.50 -23.84
C CYS A 125 48.03 11.67 -23.91
N SER A 126 48.21 12.45 -22.83
CA SER A 126 49.16 13.56 -22.83
C SER A 126 50.62 13.10 -22.74
N LYS A 127 50.90 11.97 -22.05
CA LYS A 127 52.25 11.40 -21.96
C LYS A 127 52.73 10.71 -23.24
N VAL A 128 51.83 10.27 -24.13
CA VAL A 128 52.18 9.63 -25.41
C VAL A 128 52.47 10.67 -26.53
N ARG A 129 52.14 11.95 -26.33
CA ARG A 129 52.27 13.01 -27.37
C ARG A 129 53.38 14.06 -27.09
N GLY A 130 54.24 13.85 -26.09
CA GLY A 130 55.51 14.60 -25.95
C GLY A 130 56.54 14.17 -27.02
N PRO A 131 57.48 15.04 -27.45
CA PRO A 131 58.14 14.89 -28.74
C PRO A 131 58.99 13.63 -28.79
N VAL A 132 58.62 12.70 -29.68
CA VAL A 132 59.58 11.82 -30.32
C VAL A 132 60.49 12.72 -31.18
N SER A 133 61.49 13.31 -30.53
CA SER A 133 62.74 13.70 -31.17
C SER A 133 63.57 12.42 -31.25
N GLY A 134 63.53 11.77 -32.40
CA GLY A 134 64.23 10.53 -32.67
C GLY A 134 63.89 10.06 -34.08
N SER A 135 64.82 10.34 -34.99
CA SER A 135 64.82 10.00 -36.42
C SER A 135 64.29 8.60 -36.73
N PRO A 136 63.62 8.38 -37.88
CA PRO A 136 63.17 7.06 -38.30
C PRO A 136 64.34 6.35 -38.96
N ASP A 137 64.98 5.40 -38.29
CA ASP A 137 65.74 4.36 -38.98
C ASP A 137 65.80 3.07 -38.16
N SER A 138 65.08 2.08 -38.68
CA SER A 138 65.45 0.66 -38.73
C SER A 138 66.17 0.07 -37.52
N ILE A 139 65.42 -0.66 -36.68
CA ILE A 139 65.94 -1.94 -36.19
C ILE A 139 64.82 -2.97 -36.05
N ASN A 140 64.85 -3.93 -36.98
CA ASN A 140 64.10 -5.17 -36.91
C ASN A 140 64.49 -5.91 -35.61
N ILE A 141 63.58 -5.91 -34.63
CA ILE A 141 63.60 -6.87 -33.53
C ILE A 141 62.48 -7.86 -33.79
N SER A 142 62.89 -8.96 -34.42
CA SER A 142 62.36 -10.31 -34.32
C SER A 142 60.99 -10.48 -33.68
N ARG A 143 60.01 -10.72 -34.55
CA ARG A 143 58.68 -11.28 -34.29
C ARG A 143 58.74 -12.59 -33.48
N PRO A 144 58.14 -12.68 -32.28
CA PRO A 144 57.60 -13.93 -31.80
C PRO A 144 56.09 -13.97 -32.13
N ASN A 145 55.72 -14.98 -32.88
CA ASN A 145 54.45 -15.71 -32.79
C ASN A 145 53.12 -14.92 -32.78
N ASN A 146 52.40 -15.07 -33.88
CA ASN A 146 50.97 -14.82 -34.00
C ASN A 146 50.20 -15.90 -33.22
N PRO A 147 49.35 -15.60 -32.22
CA PRO A 147 48.25 -16.47 -31.86
C PRO A 147 47.04 -16.05 -32.69
N GLY A 148 47.10 -16.38 -33.98
CA GLY A 148 45.87 -16.55 -34.75
C GLY A 148 45.21 -17.84 -34.27
N GLN A 149 43.93 -17.76 -33.90
CA GLN A 149 43.02 -18.84 -33.49
C GLN A 149 42.98 -19.17 -31.99
N LEU A 150 42.29 -18.32 -31.23
CA LEU A 150 41.16 -18.81 -30.43
C LEU A 150 39.96 -17.89 -30.70
N SER A 151 39.06 -18.41 -31.53
CA SER A 151 37.72 -17.88 -31.75
C SER A 151 36.97 -17.82 -30.42
N LEU A 152 36.62 -16.62 -29.96
CA LEU A 152 35.32 -16.41 -29.33
C LEU A 152 34.43 -15.81 -30.40
N GLN A 153 33.57 -16.67 -30.93
CA GLN A 153 32.52 -16.36 -31.87
C GLN A 153 31.68 -15.20 -31.31
N VAL A 154 31.85 -14.00 -31.87
CA VAL A 154 30.73 -13.08 -31.99
C VAL A 154 30.15 -13.36 -33.36
N ILE A 155 29.08 -14.14 -33.38
CA ILE A 155 28.26 -14.36 -34.57
C ILE A 155 27.75 -12.98 -34.99
N THR A 156 28.31 -12.44 -36.07
CA THR A 156 27.55 -11.57 -36.97
C THR A 156 26.50 -12.44 -37.66
N PRO A 157 25.20 -12.09 -37.62
CA PRO A 157 24.39 -12.26 -38.80
C PRO A 157 24.67 -11.04 -39.68
N GLN A 158 25.52 -11.27 -40.67
CA GLN A 158 25.56 -10.43 -41.85
C GLN A 158 24.28 -10.68 -42.63
N ASN A 159 23.35 -9.71 -42.61
CA ASN A 159 22.47 -9.26 -43.70
C ASN A 159 21.33 -8.41 -43.12
N HIS A 160 20.80 -7.47 -43.90
CA HIS A 160 19.70 -6.53 -43.61
C HIS A 160 20.08 -5.14 -43.06
N LEU A 161 21.01 -4.46 -43.74
CA LEU A 161 21.26 -3.01 -43.61
C LEU A 161 20.20 -2.16 -44.34
N VAL A 162 18.90 -2.37 -44.08
CA VAL A 162 17.85 -1.43 -44.53
C VAL A 162 16.72 -1.23 -43.49
N ASP A 163 16.59 -2.09 -42.47
CA ASP A 163 15.39 -2.11 -41.59
C ASP A 163 15.61 -1.61 -40.14
N SER A 164 16.84 -1.26 -39.75
CA SER A 164 17.16 -0.98 -38.34
C SER A 164 16.86 0.45 -37.88
N GLY A 165 16.74 1.42 -38.80
CA GLY A 165 16.41 2.80 -38.43
C GLY A 165 14.95 2.96 -38.02
N VAL A 166 14.04 2.24 -38.70
CA VAL A 166 12.60 2.32 -38.49
C VAL A 166 12.18 1.65 -37.17
N LYS A 167 12.77 0.49 -36.86
CA LYS A 167 12.49 -0.22 -35.58
C LYS A 167 12.92 0.56 -34.33
N SER A 168 13.97 1.37 -34.40
CA SER A 168 14.41 2.17 -33.26
C SER A 168 13.47 3.36 -33.00
N GLU A 169 12.91 3.93 -34.05
CA GLU A 169 11.92 5.02 -33.95
C GLU A 169 10.58 4.46 -33.46
N ASP A 170 10.13 3.32 -33.99
CA ASP A 170 8.91 2.62 -33.55
C ASP A 170 9.00 2.19 -32.07
N LEU A 171 10.15 1.71 -31.62
CA LEU A 171 10.38 1.37 -30.20
C LEU A 171 10.35 2.60 -29.29
N LEU A 172 10.85 3.75 -29.76
CA LEU A 172 10.78 5.01 -29.00
C LEU A 172 9.34 5.51 -28.89
N VAL A 173 8.56 5.40 -29.97
CA VAL A 173 7.12 5.74 -29.98
C VAL A 173 6.34 4.79 -29.08
N GLU A 174 6.65 3.49 -29.10
CA GLU A 174 6.03 2.50 -28.22
C GLU A 174 6.37 2.77 -26.74
N THR A 175 7.63 3.10 -26.43
CA THR A 175 8.05 3.45 -25.07
C THR A 175 7.34 4.71 -24.57
N HIS A 176 7.22 5.73 -25.43
CA HIS A 176 6.49 6.95 -25.08
C HIS A 176 4.98 6.69 -24.90
N SER A 177 4.39 5.83 -25.73
CA SER A 177 2.99 5.39 -25.61
C SER A 177 2.74 4.63 -24.31
N LEU A 178 3.66 3.74 -23.92
CA LEU A 178 3.59 3.00 -22.65
C LEU A 178 3.72 3.93 -21.45
N CYS A 179 4.63 4.91 -21.50
CA CYS A 179 4.75 5.93 -20.47
C CYS A 179 3.46 6.76 -20.33
N SER A 180 2.86 7.20 -21.45
CA SER A 180 1.59 7.93 -21.42
C SER A 180 0.43 7.06 -20.92
N GLN A 181 0.38 5.77 -21.26
CA GLN A 181 -0.61 4.85 -20.71
C GLN A 181 -0.44 4.65 -19.21
N LEU A 182 0.79 4.52 -18.72
CA LEU A 182 1.08 4.41 -17.30
C LEU A 182 0.67 5.68 -16.54
N GLU A 183 0.98 6.85 -17.09
CA GLU A 183 0.60 8.15 -16.52
C GLU A 183 -0.92 8.29 -16.43
N ASN A 184 -1.65 7.93 -17.50
CA ASN A 184 -3.11 7.94 -17.49
C ASN A 184 -3.69 6.98 -16.45
N VAL A 185 -3.17 5.75 -16.36
CA VAL A 185 -3.61 4.77 -15.35
C VAL A 185 -3.33 5.25 -13.93
N MET A 186 -2.19 5.91 -13.70
CA MET A 186 -1.88 6.51 -12.39
C MET A 186 -2.85 7.63 -12.05
N VAL A 187 -3.14 8.54 -13.00
CA VAL A 187 -4.09 9.64 -12.81
C VAL A 187 -5.49 9.11 -12.54
N ASP A 188 -5.95 8.12 -13.30
CA ASP A 188 -7.26 7.48 -13.09
C ASP A 188 -7.33 6.78 -11.73
N THR A 189 -6.26 6.07 -11.33
CA THR A 189 -6.20 5.41 -10.00
C THR A 189 -6.22 6.44 -8.86
N MET A 190 -5.51 7.56 -9.01
CA MET A 190 -5.52 8.64 -8.01
C MET A 190 -6.90 9.30 -7.92
N LYS A 191 -7.56 9.49 -9.05
CA LYS A 191 -8.90 10.08 -9.13
C LYS A 191 -9.97 9.14 -8.54
N ASP A 192 -9.91 7.84 -8.83
CA ASP A 192 -10.79 6.84 -8.22
C ASP A 192 -10.55 6.74 -6.71
N GLN A 193 -9.30 6.84 -6.26
CA GLN A 193 -8.96 6.90 -4.85
C GLN A 193 -9.52 8.17 -4.18
N GLU A 194 -9.40 9.33 -4.80
CA GLU A 194 -9.95 10.59 -4.30
C GLU A 194 -11.49 10.55 -4.24
N HIS A 195 -12.14 10.05 -5.29
CA HIS A 195 -13.60 9.84 -5.28
C HIS A 195 -14.03 8.83 -4.22
N SER A 196 -13.24 7.79 -3.96
CA SER A 196 -13.48 6.84 -2.87
C SER A 196 -13.29 7.47 -1.49
N PHE A 197 -12.37 8.42 -1.30
CA PHE A 197 -12.21 9.14 -0.02
C PHE A 197 -13.28 10.22 0.19
N MET A 198 -13.74 10.87 -0.87
CA MET A 198 -14.77 11.92 -0.85
C MET A 198 -16.20 11.38 -0.71
N THR A 199 -16.42 10.08 -0.94
CA THR A 199 -17.71 9.40 -0.74
C THR A 199 -17.89 8.86 0.68
N LEU A 200 -16.85 8.86 1.53
CA LEU A 200 -16.99 8.57 2.94
C LEU A 200 -17.52 9.80 3.67
N ASP A 201 -18.63 9.63 4.38
CA ASP A 201 -19.18 10.64 5.28
C ASP A 201 -18.27 10.80 6.52
N TRP A 202 -17.68 11.98 6.66
CA TRP A 202 -16.82 12.36 7.79
C TRP A 202 -17.58 13.12 8.88
N SER A 203 -18.92 13.17 8.82
CA SER A 203 -19.77 13.85 9.80
C SER A 203 -19.55 13.41 11.26
N TRP A 204 -18.98 12.23 11.49
CA TRP A 204 -18.60 11.71 12.81
C TRP A 204 -17.30 12.30 13.38
N LEU A 205 -16.48 13.00 12.58
CA LEU A 205 -15.33 13.79 13.05
C LEU A 205 -15.74 15.18 13.53
N GLU A 206 -16.89 15.67 13.10
CA GLU A 206 -17.47 16.91 13.58
C GLU A 206 -18.26 16.63 14.87
N LEU A 207 -17.56 16.71 16.00
CA LEU A 207 -18.20 16.82 17.30
C LEU A 207 -19.21 17.98 17.25
N PRO A 208 -20.50 17.76 17.54
CA PRO A 208 -21.48 18.83 17.61
C PRO A 208 -20.98 19.90 18.58
N ALA A 209 -21.05 21.17 18.19
CA ALA A 209 -20.56 22.30 19.00
C ALA A 209 -21.14 22.34 20.43
N GLU A 210 -22.26 21.65 20.68
CA GLU A 210 -22.84 21.44 22.01
C GLU A 210 -21.97 20.59 22.96
N GLU A 211 -21.24 19.59 22.46
CA GLU A 211 -20.38 18.72 23.27
C GLU A 211 -19.08 19.41 23.71
N ARG A 212 -18.54 20.32 22.88
CA ARG A 212 -17.40 21.17 23.27
C ARG A 212 -17.73 22.11 24.44
N LYS A 213 -18.92 22.73 24.42
CA LYS A 213 -19.35 23.62 25.52
C LYS A 213 -19.61 22.88 26.83
N ARG A 214 -20.10 21.63 26.78
CA ARG A 214 -20.26 20.80 27.99
C ARG A 214 -18.92 20.42 28.61
N LEU A 215 -17.91 20.10 27.79
CA LEU A 215 -16.57 19.77 28.29
C LEU A 215 -15.88 20.97 28.96
N GLU A 216 -16.05 22.19 28.44
CA GLU A 216 -15.50 23.40 29.06
C GLU A 216 -16.22 23.82 30.35
N GLN A 217 -17.53 23.55 30.48
CA GLN A 217 -18.27 23.86 31.72
C GLN A 217 -18.07 22.85 32.86
N THR A 218 -17.50 21.68 32.59
CA THR A 218 -17.28 20.65 33.64
C THR A 218 -15.89 20.80 34.30
N GLN A 219 -15.08 21.77 33.87
CA GLN A 219 -13.73 22.03 34.37
C GLN A 219 -13.61 23.33 35.21
N MET A 220 -14.73 23.96 35.57
CA MET A 220 -14.80 25.12 36.48
C MET A 220 -15.59 24.79 37.74
#